data_AF-A0A974DEF4-F1
#
_entry.id   AF-A0A974DEF4-F1
#
_cell.length_a   1.000
_cell.length_b   1.000
_cell.length_c   1.000
_cell.angle_alpha   90.00
_cell.angle_beta   90.00
_cell.angle_gamma   90.00
#
_symmetry.space_group_name_H-M   'P 1'
#
loop_
_entity.id
_entity.type
_entity.pdbx_description
1 polymer ?
#
loop_
_entity_poly.entity_id
_entity_poly.type
_entity_poly.pdbx_seq_one_letter_code
_entity_poly.pdbx_strand_id
1 'polypeptide(L)'
;MLELKQNNMETKREYSALSSQMLEIEKNFTETRNEVLSGIPIAQVEMEERLMAEITKLKEDIRRSYGECQKEWKLIGSTLYYISVTTLTWEESKNVCIAMGSSLLILKNQKEMVQRYI
;
A
#
# COMPACT_ATOMS: atom_id res chain seq x y z
N MET A 1 -9.05 68.34 -27.75
CA MET A 1 -10.08 67.37 -28.24
C MET A 1 -9.47 66.27 -29.12
N LEU A 2 -8.52 66.57 -30.00
CA LEU A 2 -7.85 65.57 -30.87
C LEU A 2 -6.99 64.57 -30.08
N GLU A 3 -6.17 65.04 -29.14
CA GLU A 3 -5.33 64.21 -28.27
C GLU A 3 -6.14 63.19 -27.47
N LEU A 4 -7.28 63.61 -26.89
CA LEU A 4 -8.20 62.71 -26.18
C LEU A 4 -8.75 61.59 -27.07
N LYS A 5 -8.99 61.86 -28.36
CA LYS A 5 -9.46 60.85 -29.32
C LYS A 5 -8.34 59.87 -29.68
N GLN A 6 -7.11 60.36 -29.84
CA GLN A 6 -5.93 59.52 -30.07
C GLN A 6 -5.65 58.61 -28.88
N ASN A 7 -5.64 59.16 -27.67
CA ASN A 7 -5.41 58.37 -26.45
C ASN A 7 -6.49 57.28 -26.28
N ASN A 8 -7.76 57.60 -26.52
CA ASN A 8 -8.85 56.60 -26.46
C ASN A 8 -8.68 55.49 -27.51
N MET A 9 -8.30 55.86 -28.73
CA MET A 9 -8.00 54.89 -29.80
C MET A 9 -6.83 53.98 -29.45
N GLU A 10 -5.81 54.51 -28.78
CA GLU A 10 -4.61 53.78 -28.34
C GLU A 10 -4.95 52.83 -27.19
N THR A 11 -5.65 53.30 -26.15
CA THR A 11 -6.15 52.46 -25.06
C THR A 11 -7.02 51.30 -25.57
N LYS A 12 -7.86 51.55 -26.58
CA LYS A 12 -8.70 50.49 -27.18
C LYS A 12 -7.86 49.43 -27.90
N ARG A 13 -6.76 49.81 -28.54
CA ARG A 13 -5.83 48.88 -29.19
C ARG A 13 -5.05 48.07 -28.16
N GLU A 14 -4.58 48.70 -27.11
CA GLU A 14 -3.87 48.03 -26.00
C GLU A 14 -4.79 47.02 -25.30
N TYR A 15 -6.04 47.40 -25.02
CA TYR A 15 -7.03 46.47 -24.44
C TYR A 15 -7.29 45.27 -25.35
N SER A 16 -7.40 45.49 -26.66
CA SER A 16 -7.53 44.41 -27.64
C SER A 16 -6.34 43.47 -27.61
N ALA A 17 -5.11 43.99 -27.60
CA ALA A 17 -3.90 43.19 -27.59
C ALA A 17 -3.78 42.37 -26.29
N LEU A 18 -4.08 42.99 -25.14
CA LEU A 18 -4.07 42.32 -23.84
C LEU A 18 -5.11 41.20 -23.76
N SER A 19 -6.30 41.41 -24.32
CA SER A 19 -7.36 40.39 -24.41
C SER A 19 -6.92 39.17 -25.22
N SER A 20 -6.25 39.39 -26.36
CA SER A 20 -5.69 38.30 -27.17
C SER A 20 -4.60 37.52 -26.43
N GLN A 21 -3.71 38.21 -25.73
CA GLN A 21 -2.67 37.56 -24.91
C GLN A 21 -3.28 36.76 -23.75
N MET A 22 -4.33 37.27 -23.10
CA MET A 22 -5.02 36.57 -22.02
C MET A 22 -5.60 35.23 -22.51
N LEU A 23 -6.25 35.23 -23.67
CA LEU A 23 -6.82 34.00 -24.26
C LEU A 23 -5.74 32.96 -24.57
N GLU A 24 -4.57 33.41 -25.05
CA GLU A 24 -3.46 32.53 -25.35
C GLU A 24 -2.87 31.91 -24.07
N ILE A 25 -2.75 32.70 -22.99
CA ILE A 25 -2.32 32.21 -21.69
C ILE A 25 -3.32 31.18 -21.13
N GLU A 26 -4.62 31.45 -21.21
CA GLU A 26 -5.66 30.51 -20.75
C GLU A 26 -5.60 29.18 -21.49
N LYS A 27 -5.38 29.24 -22.81
CA LYS A 27 -5.20 28.05 -23.64
C LYS A 27 -3.97 27.26 -23.21
N ASN A 28 -2.81 27.90 -23.12
CA ASN A 28 -1.56 27.25 -22.73
C ASN A 28 -1.66 26.65 -21.31
N PHE A 29 -2.34 27.33 -20.38
CA PHE A 29 -2.56 26.82 -19.04
C PHE A 29 -3.47 25.58 -19.04
N THR A 30 -4.48 25.56 -19.90
CA THR A 30 -5.38 24.41 -20.04
C THR A 30 -4.65 23.21 -20.63
N GLU A 31 -3.80 23.43 -21.65
CA GLU A 31 -2.95 22.39 -22.22
C GLU A 31 -1.98 21.82 -21.19
N THR A 32 -1.25 22.70 -20.49
CA THR A 32 -0.31 22.30 -19.42
C THR A 32 -1.03 21.52 -18.30
N ARG A 33 -2.22 21.98 -17.89
CA ARG A 33 -3.05 21.27 -16.89
C ARG A 33 -3.38 19.86 -17.36
N ASN A 34 -3.81 19.70 -18.59
CA ASN A 34 -4.21 18.40 -19.13
C ASN A 34 -3.01 17.43 -19.23
N GLU A 35 -1.84 17.93 -19.64
CA GLU A 35 -0.60 17.14 -19.65
C GLU A 35 -0.25 16.64 -18.25
N VAL A 36 -0.25 17.53 -17.25
CA VAL A 36 0.04 17.15 -15.86
C VAL A 36 -1.00 16.15 -15.34
N LEU A 37 -2.29 16.38 -15.58
CA LEU A 37 -3.35 15.46 -15.17
C LEU A 37 -3.23 14.09 -15.83
N SER A 38 -2.71 14.00 -17.06
CA SER A 38 -2.48 12.73 -17.73
C SER A 38 -1.32 11.92 -17.12
N GLY A 39 -0.31 12.59 -16.57
CA GLY A 39 0.85 11.95 -15.93
C GLY A 39 0.59 11.43 -14.51
N ILE A 40 -0.34 12.03 -13.77
CA ILE A 40 -0.61 11.67 -12.36
C ILE A 40 -1.08 10.21 -12.21
N PRO A 41 -2.09 9.72 -12.96
CA PRO A 41 -2.51 8.32 -12.87
C PRO A 41 -1.39 7.33 -13.19
N ILE A 42 -0.52 7.65 -14.15
CA ILE A 42 0.58 6.77 -14.58
C ILE A 42 1.61 6.60 -13.46
N ALA A 43 2.09 7.72 -12.90
CA ALA A 43 3.04 7.69 -11.79
C ALA A 43 2.47 6.99 -10.54
N GLN A 44 1.16 7.12 -10.31
CA GLN A 44 0.48 6.44 -9.22
C GLN A 44 0.42 4.93 -9.44
N VAL A 45 0.08 4.46 -10.64
CA VAL A 45 0.04 3.04 -10.99
C VAL A 45 1.43 2.40 -10.88
N GLU A 46 2.48 3.05 -11.39
CA GLU A 46 3.86 2.54 -11.28
C GLU A 46 4.32 2.40 -9.83
N MET A 47 3.92 3.33 -8.95
CA MET A 47 4.20 3.25 -7.53
C MET A 47 3.45 2.11 -6.85
N GLU A 48 2.18 1.91 -7.20
CA GLU A 48 1.36 0.81 -6.69
C GLU A 48 1.90 -0.55 -7.12
N GLU A 49 2.32 -0.71 -8.38
CA GLU A 49 2.94 -1.93 -8.89
C GLU A 49 4.25 -2.25 -8.16
N ARG A 50 5.10 -1.24 -7.94
CA ARG A 50 6.34 -1.40 -7.16
C ARG A 50 6.05 -1.80 -5.71
N LEU A 51 5.06 -1.18 -5.08
CA LEU A 51 4.67 -1.51 -3.71
C LEU A 51 4.14 -2.95 -3.62
N MET A 52 3.31 -3.35 -4.59
CA MET A 52 2.76 -4.71 -4.66
C MET A 52 3.84 -5.77 -4.91
N ALA A 53 4.84 -5.46 -5.74
CA ALA A 53 6.00 -6.33 -5.94
C ALA A 53 6.80 -6.50 -4.64
N GLU A 54 7.07 -5.42 -3.91
CA GLU A 54 7.81 -5.47 -2.65
C GLU A 54 7.02 -6.25 -1.56
N ILE A 55 5.70 -6.03 -1.44
CA ILE A 55 4.84 -6.80 -0.54
C ILE A 55 4.89 -8.30 -0.88
N THR A 56 4.86 -8.64 -2.16
CA THR A 56 4.90 -10.03 -2.61
C THR A 56 6.23 -10.69 -2.24
N LYS A 57 7.34 -10.00 -2.49
CA LYS A 57 8.67 -10.45 -2.11
C LYS A 57 8.83 -10.63 -0.60
N LEU A 58 8.38 -9.65 0.20
CA LEU A 58 8.41 -9.74 1.66
C LEU A 58 7.57 -10.91 2.18
N LYS A 59 6.40 -11.17 1.59
CA LYS A 59 5.58 -12.35 1.95
C LYS A 59 6.32 -13.66 1.67
N GLU A 60 7.03 -13.74 0.54
CA GLU A 60 7.82 -14.93 0.20
C GLU A 60 9.03 -15.11 1.11
N ASP A 61 9.76 -14.03 1.42
CA ASP A 61 10.88 -14.05 2.35
C ASP A 61 10.43 -14.50 3.74
N ILE A 62 9.31 -13.96 4.23
CA ILE A 62 8.68 -14.37 5.49
C ILE A 62 8.29 -15.86 5.45
N ARG A 63 7.68 -16.32 4.37
CA ARG A 63 7.31 -17.73 4.21
C ARG A 63 8.53 -18.64 4.23
N ARG A 64 9.62 -18.25 3.56
CA ARG A 64 10.90 -18.97 3.57
C ARG A 64 11.52 -18.97 4.97
N SER A 65 11.55 -17.84 5.66
CA SER A 65 12.10 -17.74 7.01
C SER A 65 11.31 -18.61 8.01
N TYR A 66 9.99 -18.70 7.89
CA TYR A 66 9.20 -19.63 8.72
C TYR A 66 9.47 -21.10 8.41
N GLY A 67 9.75 -21.44 7.14
CA GLY A 67 10.16 -22.80 6.76
C GLY A 67 11.51 -23.22 7.33
N GLU A 68 12.42 -22.26 7.51
CA GLU A 68 13.73 -22.48 8.15
C GLU A 68 13.67 -22.42 9.68
N CYS A 69 12.74 -21.65 10.25
CA CYS A 69 12.69 -21.36 11.68
C CYS A 69 12.43 -22.60 12.54
N GLN A 70 11.73 -23.63 12.05
CA GLN A 70 11.27 -24.70 12.95
C GLN A 70 11.11 -26.05 12.24
N LYS A 71 12.18 -26.84 12.16
CA LYS A 71 12.10 -28.25 11.71
C LYS A 71 11.12 -29.06 12.57
N GLU A 72 10.86 -28.63 13.81
CA GLU A 72 9.98 -29.31 14.75
C GLU A 72 8.56 -28.73 14.86
N TRP A 73 8.24 -27.62 14.19
CA TRP A 73 6.91 -27.00 14.27
C TRP A 73 6.15 -27.12 12.96
N LYS A 74 4.84 -27.33 13.07
CA LYS A 74 3.93 -27.50 11.93
C LYS A 74 3.09 -26.24 11.74
N LEU A 75 3.15 -25.64 10.55
CA LEU A 75 2.26 -24.56 10.15
C LEU A 75 0.93 -25.13 9.66
N ILE A 76 -0.18 -24.78 10.33
CA ILE A 76 -1.54 -25.12 9.90
C ILE A 76 -2.34 -23.81 9.81
N GLY A 77 -2.73 -23.43 8.59
CA GLY A 77 -3.33 -22.12 8.31
C GLY A 77 -2.33 -20.99 8.60
N SER A 78 -2.65 -20.16 9.59
CA SER A 78 -1.81 -19.04 10.05
C SER A 78 -1.20 -19.26 11.44
N THR A 79 -1.21 -20.50 11.96
CA THR A 79 -0.73 -20.82 13.31
C THR A 79 0.33 -21.92 13.28
N LEU A 80 1.39 -21.75 14.07
CA LEU A 80 2.45 -22.74 14.27
C LEU A 80 2.15 -23.62 15.48
N TYR A 81 2.33 -24.92 15.32
CA TYR A 81 2.07 -25.93 16.34
C TYR A 81 3.32 -26.76 16.62
N TYR A 82 3.68 -26.89 17.89
CA TYR A 82 4.73 -27.79 18.34
C TYR A 82 4.12 -29.04 18.96
N ILE A 83 4.64 -30.20 18.58
CA ILE A 83 4.27 -31.48 19.20
C ILE A 83 5.50 -31.97 19.96
N SER A 84 5.42 -31.95 21.29
CA SER A 84 6.50 -32.44 22.15
C SER A 84 6.75 -33.93 21.93
N VAL A 85 8.02 -34.33 21.92
CA VAL A 85 8.45 -35.74 21.95
C VAL A 85 8.59 -36.29 23.37
N THR A 86 8.50 -35.42 24.39
CA THR A 86 8.58 -35.79 25.81
C THR A 86 7.21 -35.77 26.46
N THR A 87 7.01 -36.71 27.39
CA THR A 87 5.82 -36.74 28.26
C THR A 87 6.09 -35.92 29.51
N LEU A 88 5.25 -34.92 29.77
CA LEU A 88 5.32 -34.03 30.91
C LEU A 88 3.96 -33.97 31.61
N THR A 89 3.93 -33.52 32.86
CA THR A 89 2.66 -33.15 33.50
C THR A 89 2.03 -31.95 32.78
N TRP A 90 0.75 -31.71 33.05
CA TRP A 90 0.03 -30.59 32.44
C TRP A 90 0.68 -29.23 32.78
N GLU A 91 1.08 -29.04 34.04
CA GLU A 91 1.69 -27.80 34.51
C GLU A 91 3.08 -27.58 33.93
N GLU A 92 3.91 -28.63 33.87
CA GLU A 92 5.21 -28.58 33.19
C GLU A 92 5.06 -28.27 31.70
N SER A 93 4.12 -28.92 31.01
CA SER A 93 3.84 -28.66 29.59
C SER A 93 3.45 -27.21 29.34
N LYS A 94 2.60 -26.64 30.21
CA LYS A 94 2.20 -25.23 30.15
C LYS A 94 3.40 -24.29 30.33
N ASN A 95 4.26 -24.57 31.31
CA ASN A 95 5.45 -23.77 31.58
C ASN A 95 6.45 -23.83 30.41
N VAL A 96 6.62 -25.00 29.78
CA VAL A 96 7.45 -25.16 28.59
C VAL A 96 6.91 -24.33 27.42
N CYS A 97 5.61 -24.39 27.13
CA CYS A 97 5.01 -23.58 26.07
C CYS A 97 5.23 -22.08 26.31
N ILE A 98 5.06 -21.60 27.54
CA ILE A 98 5.30 -20.19 27.90
C ILE A 98 6.78 -19.83 27.71
N ALA A 99 7.71 -20.68 28.13
CA ALA A 99 9.14 -20.47 27.96
C ALA A 99 9.55 -20.41 26.48
N MET A 100 8.84 -21.11 25.60
CA MET A 100 8.99 -21.05 24.14
C MET A 100 8.29 -19.85 23.49
N GLY A 101 7.72 -18.92 24.27
CA GLY A 101 6.98 -17.77 23.74
C GLY A 101 5.63 -18.15 23.10
N SER A 102 5.07 -19.30 23.48
CA SER A 102 3.85 -19.87 22.93
C SER A 102 2.80 -20.12 24.01
N SER A 103 1.73 -20.84 23.68
CA SER A 103 0.69 -21.26 24.63
C SER A 103 0.36 -22.72 24.43
N LEU A 104 0.07 -23.43 25.53
CA LEU A 104 -0.37 -24.82 25.47
C LEU A 104 -1.73 -24.88 24.74
N LEU A 105 -1.80 -25.68 23.68
CA LEU A 105 -3.00 -25.83 22.89
C LEU A 105 -4.13 -26.46 23.72
N ILE A 106 -5.26 -25.77 23.82
CA ILE A 106 -6.49 -26.26 24.46
C ILE A 106 -7.58 -26.32 23.40
N LEU A 107 -7.95 -27.53 22.98
CA LEU A 107 -9.04 -27.77 22.04
C LEU A 107 -10.35 -27.82 22.83
N LYS A 108 -11.22 -26.82 22.67
CA LYS A 108 -12.43 -26.68 23.50
C LYS A 108 -13.64 -27.44 22.96
N ASN A 109 -13.69 -27.77 21.67
CA ASN A 109 -14.77 -28.55 21.07
C ASN A 109 -14.35 -29.24 19.76
N GLN A 110 -15.16 -30.20 19.30
CA GLN A 110 -14.90 -30.93 18.04
C GLN A 110 -14.86 -30.02 16.81
N LYS A 111 -15.60 -28.91 16.79
CA LYS A 111 -15.56 -27.97 15.65
C LYS A 111 -14.18 -27.33 15.49
N GLU A 112 -13.48 -27.06 16.60
CA GLU A 112 -12.10 -26.58 16.61
C GLU A 112 -11.10 -27.64 16.12
N MET A 113 -11.40 -28.94 16.32
CA MET A 113 -10.62 -30.05 15.78
C MET A 113 -10.85 -30.24 14.27
N VAL A 114 -12.10 -30.09 13.80
CA VAL A 114 -12.47 -30.36 12.41
C VAL A 114 -11.97 -29.27 11.46
N GLN A 115 -11.90 -28.01 11.90
CA GLN A 115 -11.27 -26.92 11.13
C GLN A 115 -9.75 -27.05 10.98
N ARG A 116 -9.12 -27.94 11.76
CA ARG A 116 -7.66 -28.07 11.88
C ARG A 116 -7.17 -29.48 11.58
N TYR A 117 -7.94 -30.29 10.83
CA TYR A 117 -7.51 -31.62 10.42
C TYR A 117 -6.11 -31.55 9.77
N ILE A 118 -5.18 -32.26 10.41
CA ILE A 118 -3.82 -32.61 9.94
C ILE A 118 -3.95 -33.63 8.82
#